data_AF-A0A5K7ZU11-F1
#
_entry.id   AF-A0A5K7ZU11-F1
#
_cell.length_a   1.000
_cell.length_b   1.000
_cell.length_c   1.000
_cell.angle_alpha   90.00
_cell.angle_beta   90.00
_cell.angle_gamma   90.00
#
_symmetry.space_group_name_H-M   'P 1'
#
loop_
_entity.id
_entity.type
_entity.pdbx_description
1 polymer ?
#
loop_
_entity_poly.entity_id
_entity_poly.type
_entity_poly.pdbx_seq_one_letter_code
_entity_poly.pdbx_strand_id
1 'polypeptide(L)'
;MSLQLTIPMALQLVIEDVGWWEKSHPVGPDDPFRSGLHRRHHPLDYAALVHLAKGLGMRPLIAFVACEWDRTNILKKIPSTTWMGADWDNRHNVGPWLDQAAGILNAHRDHLEIGLHGVGHEYWGTGHRSRTEFHTPDGEMRPREHIQRHLEAFGTILEQNGLGPFPTAFVPPGLNHSFGNGERGIHPILNRFGIRYVTTDLNKARMHRPRQHPRMAWESGVLLIDRGLAPVPWHTIAARPQFAFDRPILSLHWANLLDEDFYRNLEVVRDWVAFIKSGIDPVEQMLAPDTATCWSQFSYRTLARVRPVDDRLEIDISALRQLPPQTIQPVFYIRIQHPQSLAWRIAGGQLQPVENQDGKRNLLAVRPDDHTDIVRLTPAPGETHG
;
A
#
# COMPACT_ATOMS: atom_id res chain seq x y z
N MET A 1 -29.79 17.45 15.44
CA MET A 1 -28.39 16.96 15.34
C MET A 1 -27.49 18.16 15.14
N SER A 2 -26.37 18.24 15.83
CA SER A 2 -25.36 19.29 15.65
C SER A 2 -24.61 19.12 14.34
N LEU A 3 -24.10 20.23 13.77
CA LEU A 3 -23.17 20.20 12.65
C LEU A 3 -21.93 19.37 13.01
N GLN A 4 -21.60 18.38 12.18
CA GLN A 4 -20.41 17.54 12.36
C GLN A 4 -19.60 17.49 11.06
N LEU A 5 -18.29 17.68 11.17
CA LEU A 5 -17.33 17.48 10.08
C LEU A 5 -16.38 16.36 10.45
N THR A 6 -16.23 15.41 9.53
CA THR A 6 -15.31 14.29 9.66
C THR A 6 -14.30 14.33 8.52
N ILE A 7 -13.02 14.14 8.84
CA ILE A 7 -11.99 13.76 7.85
C ILE A 7 -11.94 12.21 7.87
N PRO A 8 -12.57 11.52 6.91
CA PRO A 8 -12.70 10.06 6.96
C PRO A 8 -11.32 9.39 6.90
N MET A 9 -11.20 8.24 7.55
CA MET A 9 -10.02 7.37 7.45
C MET A 9 -10.03 6.73 6.07
N ALA A 10 -8.96 6.98 5.32
CA ALA A 10 -8.73 6.25 4.08
C ALA A 10 -8.26 4.83 4.39
N LEU A 11 -8.90 3.86 3.74
CA LEU A 11 -8.57 2.44 3.78
C LEU A 11 -7.89 2.06 2.47
N GLN A 12 -6.66 1.57 2.53
CA GLN A 12 -5.91 1.05 1.39
C GLN A 12 -5.76 -0.46 1.52
N LEU A 13 -6.03 -1.18 0.44
CA LEU A 13 -5.75 -2.61 0.38
C LEU A 13 -4.30 -2.84 -0.04
N VAL A 14 -3.56 -3.61 0.76
CA VAL A 14 -2.19 -4.05 0.48
C VAL A 14 -2.18 -5.56 0.41
N ILE A 15 -1.69 -6.10 -0.71
CA ILE A 15 -1.64 -7.54 -0.99
C ILE A 15 -0.19 -7.95 -1.10
N GLU A 16 0.30 -8.71 -0.13
CA GLU A 16 1.70 -9.18 -0.06
C GLU A 16 1.93 -10.46 -0.85
N ASP A 17 3.21 -10.77 -1.08
CA ASP A 17 3.68 -11.98 -1.77
C ASP A 17 3.22 -12.11 -3.23
N VAL A 18 2.82 -11.01 -3.88
CA VAL A 18 2.48 -11.03 -5.31
C VAL A 18 3.76 -11.20 -6.13
N GLY A 19 3.72 -11.97 -7.21
CA GLY A 19 4.87 -12.11 -8.12
C GLY A 19 5.59 -13.46 -8.05
N TRP A 20 5.29 -14.31 -7.06
CA TRP A 20 5.72 -15.71 -7.09
C TRP A 20 5.11 -16.47 -8.28
N TRP A 21 5.81 -17.48 -8.78
CA TRP A 21 5.39 -18.41 -9.84
C TRP A 21 5.43 -19.86 -9.40
N GLU A 22 6.48 -20.25 -8.70
CA GLU A 22 6.66 -21.61 -8.22
C GLU A 22 5.74 -21.94 -7.05
N LYS A 23 5.45 -23.24 -6.91
CA LYS A 23 4.66 -23.75 -5.79
C LYS A 23 5.42 -23.54 -4.47
N SER A 24 4.66 -23.38 -3.40
CA SER A 24 5.20 -22.99 -2.10
C SER A 24 5.42 -24.16 -1.15
N HIS A 25 4.67 -25.26 -1.29
CA HIS A 25 4.63 -26.31 -0.28
C HIS A 25 5.10 -27.69 -0.76
N PRO A 26 5.83 -28.44 0.10
CA PRO A 26 6.37 -28.00 1.40
C PRO A 26 7.58 -27.06 1.25
N VAL A 27 7.69 -26.07 2.14
CA VAL A 27 8.88 -25.20 2.24
C VAL A 27 9.98 -25.98 2.95
N GLY A 28 11.07 -26.31 2.25
CA GLY A 28 12.27 -26.87 2.85
C GLY A 28 13.00 -25.88 3.79
N PRO A 29 13.97 -26.37 4.58
CA PRO A 29 14.76 -25.51 5.48
C PRO A 29 15.51 -24.39 4.73
N ASP A 30 15.87 -24.62 3.48
CA ASP A 30 16.61 -23.71 2.60
C ASP A 30 15.79 -23.24 1.37
N ASP A 31 14.46 -23.32 1.42
CA ASP A 31 13.59 -22.75 0.38
C ASP A 31 13.07 -21.36 0.78
N PRO A 32 12.74 -20.46 -0.16
CA PRO A 32 12.09 -19.20 0.19
C PRO A 32 10.68 -19.45 0.75
N PHE A 33 10.21 -18.54 1.60
CA PHE A 33 8.79 -18.48 1.96
C PHE A 33 8.04 -17.82 0.78
N ARG A 34 7.27 -18.63 0.06
CA ARG A 34 6.45 -18.19 -1.09
C ARG A 34 5.00 -17.94 -0.65
N SER A 35 4.06 -17.85 -1.60
CA SER A 35 2.66 -17.49 -1.38
C SER A 35 1.82 -18.49 -0.58
N GLY A 36 2.19 -19.77 -0.53
CA GLY A 36 1.46 -20.85 0.16
C GLY A 36 0.71 -21.82 -0.76
N LEU A 37 0.56 -21.50 -2.06
CA LEU A 37 -0.16 -22.37 -3.01
C LEU A 37 0.56 -23.72 -3.26
N HIS A 38 -0.21 -24.79 -3.49
CA HIS A 38 0.32 -26.10 -3.88
C HIS A 38 0.53 -26.24 -5.39
N ARG A 39 -0.08 -25.35 -6.19
CA ARG A 39 0.15 -25.21 -7.63
C ARG A 39 1.09 -24.04 -7.96
N ARG A 40 1.58 -24.03 -9.21
CA ARG A 40 2.19 -22.83 -9.78
C ARG A 40 1.14 -21.73 -9.92
N HIS A 41 1.59 -20.49 -9.84
CA HIS A 41 0.73 -19.37 -10.18
C HIS A 41 0.36 -19.40 -11.67
N HIS A 42 -0.76 -18.77 -11.97
CA HIS A 42 -1.34 -18.70 -13.30
C HIS A 42 -1.68 -17.24 -13.64
N PRO A 43 -1.67 -16.81 -14.92
CA PRO A 43 -2.10 -15.45 -15.30
C PRO A 43 -3.47 -15.04 -14.74
N LEU A 44 -4.38 -15.99 -14.54
CA LEU A 44 -5.69 -15.73 -13.94
C LEU A 44 -5.63 -15.32 -12.45
N ASP A 45 -4.54 -15.60 -11.75
CA ASP A 45 -4.30 -15.08 -10.39
C ASP A 45 -4.09 -13.56 -10.40
N TYR A 46 -3.48 -13.03 -11.47
CA TYR A 46 -3.33 -11.59 -11.68
C TYR A 46 -4.64 -10.95 -12.14
N ALA A 47 -5.41 -11.64 -12.98
CA ALA A 47 -6.75 -11.19 -13.36
C ALA A 47 -7.67 -11.05 -12.14
N ALA A 48 -7.56 -11.94 -11.15
CA ALA A 48 -8.30 -11.86 -9.89
C ALA A 48 -8.04 -10.54 -9.13
N LEU A 49 -6.78 -10.06 -9.12
CA LEU A 49 -6.43 -8.75 -8.53
C LEU A 49 -7.14 -7.59 -9.24
N VAL A 50 -7.24 -7.65 -10.58
CA VAL A 50 -7.96 -6.62 -11.37
C VAL A 50 -9.45 -6.64 -11.04
N HIS A 51 -10.05 -7.82 -10.91
CA HIS A 51 -11.45 -7.95 -10.52
C HIS A 51 -11.70 -7.39 -9.12
N LEU A 52 -10.80 -7.63 -8.18
CA LEU A 52 -10.85 -7.07 -6.83
C LEU A 52 -10.78 -5.54 -6.87
N ALA A 53 -9.79 -4.98 -7.59
CA ALA A 53 -9.61 -3.54 -7.75
C ALA A 53 -10.85 -2.85 -8.32
N LYS A 54 -11.39 -3.37 -9.43
CA LYS A 54 -12.62 -2.86 -10.05
C LYS A 54 -13.83 -2.98 -9.13
N GLY A 55 -13.95 -4.11 -8.45
CA GLY A 55 -15.01 -4.37 -7.48
C GLY A 55 -15.02 -3.36 -6.33
N LEU A 56 -13.85 -2.93 -5.88
CA LEU A 56 -13.67 -1.96 -4.80
C LEU A 56 -13.64 -0.51 -5.28
N GLY A 57 -13.39 -0.24 -6.57
CA GLY A 57 -13.20 1.12 -7.07
C GLY A 57 -11.92 1.78 -6.55
N MET A 58 -10.88 0.99 -6.32
CA MET A 58 -9.59 1.46 -5.81
C MET A 58 -8.43 0.83 -6.59
N ARG A 59 -7.21 1.29 -6.32
CA ARG A 59 -5.97 0.69 -6.80
C ARG A 59 -5.26 -0.02 -5.65
N PRO A 60 -5.47 -1.33 -5.43
CA PRO A 60 -4.72 -2.08 -4.43
C PRO A 60 -3.22 -1.99 -4.67
N LEU A 61 -2.46 -1.90 -3.58
CA LEU A 61 -1.01 -1.98 -3.60
C LEU A 61 -0.61 -3.46 -3.59
N ILE A 62 -0.08 -3.94 -4.71
CA ILE A 62 0.42 -5.31 -4.83
C ILE A 62 1.92 -5.30 -4.49
N ALA A 63 2.25 -5.75 -3.28
CA ALA A 63 3.64 -5.82 -2.83
C ALA A 63 4.32 -6.99 -3.54
N PHE A 64 5.23 -6.64 -4.45
CA PHE A 64 5.72 -7.53 -5.49
C PHE A 64 7.09 -8.14 -5.15
N VAL A 65 7.23 -9.44 -5.40
CA VAL A 65 8.47 -10.21 -5.31
C VAL A 65 8.96 -10.53 -6.71
N ALA A 66 10.18 -10.09 -7.06
CA ALA A 66 10.60 -10.04 -8.46
C ALA A 66 11.45 -11.23 -8.95
N CYS A 67 12.02 -12.06 -8.08
CA CYS A 67 13.09 -12.99 -8.51
C CYS A 67 12.64 -13.96 -9.61
N GLU A 68 11.45 -14.55 -9.48
CA GLU A 68 10.93 -15.52 -10.46
C GLU A 68 10.46 -14.84 -11.78
N TRP A 69 10.60 -13.52 -11.89
CA TRP A 69 10.42 -12.73 -13.12
C TRP A 69 11.74 -12.38 -13.82
N ASP A 70 12.89 -12.76 -13.25
CA ASP A 70 14.21 -12.52 -13.87
C ASP A 70 14.35 -13.32 -15.18
N ARG A 71 14.34 -12.61 -16.31
CA ARG A 71 14.38 -13.25 -17.64
C ARG A 71 15.78 -13.62 -18.08
N THR A 72 16.79 -12.97 -17.52
CA THR A 72 18.17 -13.05 -18.03
C THR A 72 19.13 -13.61 -16.99
N ASN A 73 18.61 -14.13 -15.87
CA ASN A 73 19.37 -14.69 -14.77
C ASN A 73 20.38 -13.68 -14.18
N ILE A 74 20.02 -12.39 -14.12
CA ILE A 74 20.90 -11.36 -13.54
C ILE A 74 21.20 -11.64 -12.07
N LEU A 75 20.30 -12.33 -11.36
CA LEU A 75 20.44 -12.58 -9.93
C LEU A 75 21.59 -13.54 -9.58
N LYS A 76 22.13 -14.30 -10.55
CA LYS A 76 23.40 -15.04 -10.38
C LYS A 76 24.55 -14.14 -9.91
N LYS A 77 24.52 -12.87 -10.31
CA LYS A 77 25.55 -11.89 -9.93
C LYS A 77 25.35 -11.37 -8.51
N ILE A 78 24.21 -11.61 -7.88
CA ILE A 78 23.82 -11.08 -6.57
C ILE A 78 23.35 -12.26 -5.68
N PRO A 79 24.28 -13.13 -5.24
CA PRO A 79 23.92 -14.40 -4.58
C PRO A 79 23.10 -14.25 -3.30
N SER A 80 23.08 -13.07 -2.70
CA SER A 80 22.29 -12.79 -1.50
C SER A 80 20.78 -12.65 -1.75
N THR A 81 20.32 -12.65 -3.01
CA THR A 81 18.90 -12.47 -3.39
C THR A 81 18.11 -13.77 -3.49
N THR A 82 18.72 -14.93 -3.73
CA THR A 82 18.00 -16.19 -3.97
C THR A 82 18.66 -17.38 -3.29
N TRP A 83 17.88 -18.44 -3.07
CA TRP A 83 18.35 -19.70 -2.46
C TRP A 83 19.35 -20.46 -3.34
N MET A 84 19.39 -20.17 -4.64
CA MET A 84 20.36 -20.74 -5.57
C MET A 84 21.68 -19.96 -5.62
N GLY A 85 21.73 -18.76 -5.03
CA GLY A 85 22.92 -17.91 -5.04
C GLY A 85 23.47 -17.65 -6.43
N ALA A 86 24.76 -17.95 -6.63
CA ALA A 86 25.43 -17.77 -7.92
C ALA A 86 24.96 -18.74 -9.01
N ASP A 87 24.28 -19.82 -8.63
CA ASP A 87 23.77 -20.85 -9.55
C ASP A 87 22.34 -20.54 -10.06
N TRP A 88 21.75 -19.43 -9.63
CA TRP A 88 20.38 -19.00 -9.96
C TRP A 88 19.95 -19.22 -11.42
N ASP A 89 19.03 -20.13 -11.68
CA ASP A 89 18.52 -20.39 -13.02
C ASP A 89 16.98 -20.37 -13.10
N ASN A 90 16.45 -19.24 -13.55
CA ASN A 90 15.03 -18.98 -13.69
C ASN A 90 14.45 -19.39 -15.05
N ARG A 91 15.22 -20.02 -15.95
CA ARG A 91 14.74 -20.34 -17.31
C ARG A 91 13.45 -21.17 -17.33
N HIS A 92 13.20 -21.98 -16.31
CA HIS A 92 11.98 -22.77 -16.15
C HIS A 92 10.72 -21.95 -15.85
N ASN A 93 10.87 -20.72 -15.36
CA ASN A 93 9.79 -19.74 -15.16
C ASN A 93 9.62 -18.79 -16.35
N VAL A 94 10.57 -18.73 -17.29
CA VAL A 94 10.49 -17.86 -18.46
C VAL A 94 9.67 -18.54 -19.56
N GLY A 95 8.43 -18.10 -19.74
CA GLY A 95 7.55 -18.59 -20.80
C GLY A 95 6.38 -17.63 -21.08
N PRO A 96 5.46 -18.01 -21.99
CA PRO A 96 4.36 -17.13 -22.42
C PRO A 96 3.45 -16.66 -21.28
N TRP A 97 3.37 -17.40 -20.17
CA TRP A 97 2.59 -17.01 -18.99
C TRP A 97 3.12 -15.73 -18.32
N LEU A 98 4.44 -15.46 -18.36
CA LEU A 98 4.99 -14.19 -17.87
C LEU A 98 4.51 -13.02 -18.71
N ASP A 99 4.51 -13.18 -20.03
CA ASP A 99 4.05 -12.15 -20.97
C ASP A 99 2.55 -11.89 -20.80
N GLN A 100 1.75 -12.95 -20.58
CA GLN A 100 0.33 -12.83 -20.29
C GLN A 100 0.07 -12.09 -18.97
N ALA A 101 0.77 -12.46 -17.90
CA ALA A 101 0.63 -11.80 -16.61
C ALA A 101 1.10 -10.33 -16.65
N ALA A 102 2.25 -10.05 -17.30
CA ALA A 102 2.70 -8.68 -17.55
C ALA A 102 1.67 -7.89 -18.38
N GLY A 103 1.08 -8.51 -19.40
CA GLY A 103 0.02 -7.92 -20.21
C GLY A 103 -1.20 -7.52 -19.38
N ILE A 104 -1.65 -8.38 -18.46
CA ILE A 104 -2.74 -8.08 -17.53
C ILE A 104 -2.38 -6.90 -16.63
N LEU A 105 -1.20 -6.92 -15.99
CA LEU A 105 -0.74 -5.83 -15.12
C LEU A 105 -0.65 -4.50 -15.88
N ASN A 106 -0.10 -4.53 -17.10
CA ASN A 106 0.09 -3.36 -17.94
C ASN A 106 -1.22 -2.76 -18.44
N ALA A 107 -2.17 -3.59 -18.86
CA ALA A 107 -3.49 -3.15 -19.31
C ALA A 107 -4.34 -2.55 -18.17
N HIS A 108 -3.93 -2.74 -16.91
CA HIS A 108 -4.69 -2.35 -15.73
C HIS A 108 -3.88 -1.53 -14.71
N ARG A 109 -2.88 -0.76 -15.17
CA ARG A 109 -2.09 0.16 -14.33
C ARG A 109 -2.92 1.23 -13.60
N ASP A 110 -4.05 1.60 -14.18
CA ASP A 110 -5.01 2.52 -13.55
C ASP A 110 -5.86 1.85 -12.45
N HIS A 111 -5.72 0.53 -12.27
CA HIS A 111 -6.45 -0.26 -11.29
C HIS A 111 -5.54 -0.98 -10.29
N LEU A 112 -4.23 -1.04 -10.52
CA LEU A 112 -3.28 -1.72 -9.64
C LEU A 112 -2.02 -0.85 -9.46
N GLU A 113 -1.44 -0.90 -8.27
CA GLU A 113 -0.15 -0.28 -7.98
C GLU A 113 0.86 -1.35 -7.61
N ILE A 114 1.97 -1.42 -8.36
CA ILE A 114 3.10 -2.27 -7.97
C ILE A 114 3.83 -1.59 -6.82
N GLY A 115 4.05 -2.33 -5.74
CA GLY A 115 4.90 -1.97 -4.61
C GLY A 115 6.14 -2.86 -4.55
N LEU A 116 7.22 -2.35 -3.95
CA LEU A 116 8.38 -3.18 -3.62
C LEU A 116 8.05 -4.07 -2.42
N HIS A 117 8.25 -5.38 -2.55
CA HIS A 117 8.26 -6.31 -1.42
C HIS A 117 9.60 -7.02 -1.27
N GLY A 118 10.28 -7.29 -2.38
CA GLY A 118 11.64 -7.81 -2.39
C GLY A 118 12.02 -8.32 -3.77
N VAL A 119 13.29 -8.66 -3.95
CA VAL A 119 13.72 -9.51 -5.06
C VAL A 119 13.35 -10.95 -4.73
N GLY A 120 13.83 -11.49 -3.62
CA GLY A 120 13.62 -12.89 -3.24
C GLY A 120 12.95 -13.09 -1.89
N HIS A 121 12.50 -12.01 -1.24
CA HIS A 121 11.82 -11.96 0.06
C HIS A 121 12.75 -12.28 1.25
N GLU A 122 13.60 -13.30 1.12
CA GLU A 122 14.59 -13.73 2.10
C GLU A 122 16.00 -13.25 1.76
N TYR A 123 16.90 -13.28 2.75
CA TYR A 123 18.32 -12.95 2.56
C TYR A 123 19.20 -14.21 2.57
N TRP A 124 20.13 -14.31 1.62
CA TRP A 124 20.97 -15.51 1.39
C TRP A 124 22.47 -15.24 1.46
N GLY A 125 22.91 -14.25 2.24
CA GLY A 125 24.30 -13.77 2.23
C GLY A 125 25.40 -14.81 2.55
N THR A 126 25.05 -15.91 3.22
CA THR A 126 25.99 -17.02 3.53
C THR A 126 25.57 -18.34 2.89
N GLY A 127 24.70 -18.30 1.86
CA GLY A 127 24.12 -19.50 1.25
C GLY A 127 22.98 -20.14 2.06
N HIS A 128 22.71 -19.65 3.27
CA HIS A 128 21.61 -20.09 4.12
C HIS A 128 20.53 -19.02 4.24
N ARG A 129 19.28 -19.46 4.41
CA ARG A 129 18.14 -18.58 4.57
C ARG A 129 18.26 -17.74 5.83
N SER A 130 18.06 -16.45 5.71
CA SER A 130 17.89 -15.55 6.86
C SER A 130 16.76 -14.55 6.60
N ARG A 131 15.79 -14.52 7.51
CA ARG A 131 14.68 -13.54 7.50
C ARG A 131 15.20 -12.14 7.78
N THR A 132 14.89 -11.10 7.02
CA THR A 132 14.43 -11.04 5.62
C THR A 132 15.42 -10.22 4.78
N GLU A 133 15.09 -9.98 3.51
CA GLU A 133 15.96 -9.39 2.48
C GLU A 133 16.62 -8.05 2.88
N PHE A 134 15.90 -7.17 3.59
CA PHE A 134 16.39 -5.82 3.91
C PHE A 134 16.78 -5.63 5.38
N HIS A 135 16.21 -6.42 6.30
CA HIS A 135 16.52 -6.37 7.73
C HIS A 135 16.53 -7.77 8.35
N THR A 136 17.33 -7.96 9.39
CA THR A 136 17.23 -9.13 10.28
C THR A 136 15.91 -9.11 11.07
N PRO A 137 15.54 -10.19 11.78
CA PRO A 137 14.33 -10.21 12.60
C PRO A 137 14.35 -9.16 13.72
N ASP A 138 15.55 -8.76 14.17
CA ASP A 138 15.76 -7.72 15.19
C ASP A 138 15.74 -6.29 14.59
N GLY A 139 15.39 -6.16 13.31
CA GLY A 139 15.36 -4.89 12.60
C GLY A 139 16.75 -4.31 12.31
N GLU A 140 17.80 -5.11 12.31
CA GLU A 140 19.12 -4.66 11.87
C GLU A 140 19.16 -4.63 10.34
N MET A 141 19.53 -3.50 9.76
CA MET A 141 19.62 -3.36 8.30
C MET A 141 20.69 -4.31 7.74
N ARG A 142 20.38 -5.00 6.63
CA ARG A 142 21.39 -5.75 5.87
C ARG A 142 22.49 -4.82 5.34
N PRO A 143 23.66 -5.34 4.92
CA PRO A 143 24.72 -4.50 4.37
C PRO A 143 24.19 -3.57 3.28
N ARG A 144 24.53 -2.28 3.39
CA ARG A 144 24.02 -1.20 2.52
C ARG A 144 24.20 -1.51 1.04
N GLU A 145 25.38 -2.01 0.67
CA GLU A 145 25.69 -2.40 -0.71
C GLU A 145 24.73 -3.50 -1.21
N HIS A 146 24.43 -4.49 -0.37
CA HIS A 146 23.50 -5.56 -0.75
C HIS A 146 22.11 -5.00 -1.01
N ILE A 147 21.59 -4.15 -0.11
CA ILE A 147 20.29 -3.49 -0.29
C ILE A 147 20.25 -2.71 -1.61
N GLN A 148 21.28 -1.92 -1.92
CA GLN A 148 21.32 -1.15 -3.17
C GLN A 148 21.29 -2.07 -4.40
N ARG A 149 22.10 -3.14 -4.40
CA ARG A 149 22.12 -4.11 -5.50
C ARG A 149 20.80 -4.87 -5.65
N HIS A 150 20.11 -5.15 -4.54
CA HIS A 150 18.77 -5.77 -4.56
C HIS A 150 17.75 -4.82 -5.18
N LEU A 151 17.76 -3.53 -4.80
CA LEU A 151 16.88 -2.51 -5.38
C LEU A 151 17.16 -2.29 -6.88
N GLU A 152 18.44 -2.25 -7.28
CA GLU A 152 18.85 -2.15 -8.69
C GLU A 152 18.32 -3.35 -9.49
N ALA A 153 18.51 -4.57 -8.99
CA ALA A 153 18.02 -5.78 -9.63
C ALA A 153 16.50 -5.81 -9.75
N PHE A 154 15.79 -5.39 -8.70
CA PHE A 154 14.33 -5.26 -8.74
C PHE A 154 13.89 -4.35 -9.89
N GLY A 155 14.49 -3.15 -10.01
CA GLY A 155 14.22 -2.23 -11.10
C GLY A 155 14.51 -2.81 -12.48
N THR A 156 15.65 -3.48 -12.66
CA THR A 156 16.00 -4.15 -13.92
C THR A 156 15.00 -5.26 -14.27
N ILE A 157 14.51 -6.03 -13.30
CA ILE A 157 13.52 -7.08 -13.56
C ILE A 157 12.17 -6.47 -13.96
N LEU A 158 11.74 -5.36 -13.34
CA LEU A 158 10.54 -4.65 -13.79
C LEU A 158 10.68 -4.19 -15.24
N GLU A 159 11.84 -3.65 -15.62
CA GLU A 159 12.14 -3.21 -16.99
C GLU A 159 12.10 -4.37 -17.98
N GLN A 160 12.76 -5.50 -17.67
CA GLN A 160 12.74 -6.72 -18.50
C GLN A 160 11.33 -7.22 -18.83
N ASN A 161 10.37 -6.94 -17.95
CA ASN A 161 8.98 -7.39 -18.08
C ASN A 161 8.02 -6.27 -18.47
N GLY A 162 8.53 -5.06 -18.75
CA GLY A 162 7.72 -3.90 -19.08
C GLY A 162 6.72 -3.54 -17.99
N LEU A 163 7.02 -3.77 -16.71
CA LEU A 163 6.12 -3.53 -15.56
C LEU A 163 6.15 -2.07 -15.07
N GLY A 164 6.92 -1.21 -15.75
CA GLY A 164 6.91 0.24 -15.58
C GLY A 164 8.04 0.76 -14.71
N PRO A 165 7.93 2.00 -14.21
CA PRO A 165 8.98 2.60 -13.41
C PRO A 165 9.12 1.91 -12.05
N PHE A 166 10.23 2.21 -11.36
CA PHE A 166 10.43 1.79 -9.98
C PHE A 166 9.26 2.26 -9.10
N PRO A 167 8.72 1.42 -8.21
CA PRO A 167 7.56 1.75 -7.41
C PRO A 167 7.85 2.88 -6.42
N THR A 168 6.80 3.56 -5.94
CA THR A 168 6.90 4.61 -4.92
C THR A 168 6.57 4.11 -3.52
N ALA A 169 6.11 2.86 -3.39
CA ALA A 169 5.70 2.24 -2.14
C ALA A 169 6.50 0.98 -1.83
N PHE A 170 6.79 0.76 -0.54
CA PHE A 170 7.54 -0.39 -0.04
C PHE A 170 6.84 -1.05 1.15
N VAL A 171 6.73 -2.38 1.08
CA VAL A 171 6.27 -3.24 2.18
C VAL A 171 7.44 -4.16 2.53
N PRO A 172 8.12 -3.98 3.68
CA PRO A 172 9.27 -4.80 4.01
C PRO A 172 8.85 -6.26 4.21
N PRO A 173 9.56 -7.22 3.61
CA PRO A 173 9.23 -8.63 3.72
C PRO A 173 9.31 -9.08 5.17
N GLY A 174 8.32 -9.87 5.58
CA GLY A 174 8.13 -10.29 6.98
C GLY A 174 7.91 -9.14 7.97
N LEU A 175 7.63 -7.92 7.50
CA LEU A 175 7.49 -6.70 8.30
C LEU A 175 8.72 -6.34 9.14
N ASN A 176 9.90 -6.90 8.82
CA ASN A 176 11.14 -6.55 9.51
C ASN A 176 11.67 -5.21 8.97
N HIS A 177 11.76 -4.21 9.84
CA HIS A 177 12.13 -2.86 9.44
C HIS A 177 12.85 -2.09 10.55
N SER A 178 13.43 -0.94 10.21
CA SER A 178 14.00 0.00 11.16
C SER A 178 13.61 1.44 10.85
N PHE A 179 13.61 2.28 11.87
CA PHE A 179 13.31 3.71 11.77
C PHE A 179 14.21 4.54 12.69
N GLY A 180 14.54 5.75 12.28
CA GLY A 180 15.20 6.79 13.08
C GLY A 180 16.73 6.77 13.00
N ASN A 181 17.32 6.06 12.05
CA ASN A 181 18.79 5.95 11.93
C ASN A 181 19.39 7.02 10.98
N GLY A 182 18.58 7.99 10.52
CA GLY A 182 19.04 9.10 9.68
C GLY A 182 19.77 8.61 8.41
N GLU A 183 20.88 9.26 8.04
CA GLU A 183 21.66 8.94 6.84
C GLU A 183 22.25 7.51 6.78
N ARG A 184 22.33 6.85 7.93
CA ARG A 184 22.78 5.45 8.03
C ARG A 184 21.64 4.44 7.93
N GLY A 185 20.39 4.90 7.99
CA GLY A 185 19.21 4.07 7.87
C GLY A 185 18.86 3.70 6.43
N ILE A 186 17.79 2.92 6.30
CA ILE A 186 17.30 2.44 5.01
C ILE A 186 16.52 3.53 4.24
N HIS A 187 15.86 4.47 4.92
CA HIS A 187 15.01 5.48 4.26
C HIS A 187 15.76 6.40 3.29
N PRO A 188 16.97 6.91 3.57
CA PRO A 188 17.76 7.60 2.55
C PRO A 188 18.03 6.76 1.30
N ILE A 189 18.20 5.44 1.44
CA ILE A 189 18.39 4.52 0.31
C ILE A 189 17.08 4.44 -0.48
N LEU A 190 15.98 4.09 0.18
CA LEU A 190 14.65 3.98 -0.43
C LEU A 190 14.25 5.27 -1.16
N ASN A 191 14.47 6.42 -0.54
CA ASN A 191 14.15 7.73 -1.09
C ASN A 191 14.93 8.03 -2.39
N ARG A 192 16.19 7.57 -2.51
CA ARG A 192 16.98 7.71 -3.76
C ARG A 192 16.43 6.86 -4.91
N PHE A 193 15.79 5.72 -4.60
CA PHE A 193 15.10 4.89 -5.58
C PHE A 193 13.65 5.37 -5.86
N GLY A 194 13.22 6.47 -5.25
CA GLY A 194 11.89 7.04 -5.49
C GLY A 194 10.79 6.54 -4.55
N ILE A 195 11.11 5.67 -3.60
CA ILE A 195 10.16 5.23 -2.57
C ILE A 195 9.85 6.40 -1.63
N ARG A 196 8.56 6.67 -1.45
CA ARG A 196 8.00 7.72 -0.59
C ARG A 196 7.10 7.15 0.51
N TYR A 197 6.47 6.01 0.24
CA TYR A 197 5.49 5.40 1.13
C TYR A 197 6.00 4.06 1.64
N VAL A 198 5.93 3.86 2.94
CA VAL A 198 6.26 2.57 3.57
C VAL A 198 5.12 2.17 4.49
N THR A 199 4.74 0.90 4.47
CA THR A 199 3.87 0.36 5.51
C THR A 199 4.52 -0.87 6.15
N THR A 200 4.47 -0.93 7.47
CA THR A 200 5.02 -2.03 8.27
C THR A 200 4.31 -2.09 9.62
N ASP A 201 4.63 -3.08 10.45
CA ASP A 201 4.25 -3.07 11.86
C ASP A 201 5.25 -2.21 12.63
N LEU A 202 4.83 -1.00 13.03
CA LEU A 202 5.70 -0.07 13.75
C LEU A 202 6.04 -0.57 15.16
N ASN A 203 5.30 -1.52 15.72
CA ASN A 203 5.64 -2.12 17.02
C ASN A 203 6.69 -3.23 16.87
N LYS A 204 6.81 -3.82 15.66
CA LYS A 204 7.85 -4.79 15.33
C LYS A 204 9.15 -4.11 14.87
N ALA A 205 9.06 -2.97 14.20
CA ALA A 205 10.22 -2.28 13.65
C ALA A 205 11.18 -1.78 14.75
N ARG A 206 12.49 -1.87 14.49
CA ARG A 206 13.52 -1.33 15.40
C ARG A 206 13.50 0.19 15.39
N MET A 207 13.28 0.79 16.56
CA MET A 207 13.25 2.25 16.73
C MET A 207 14.60 2.76 17.24
N HIS A 208 15.36 3.46 16.39
CA HIS A 208 16.55 4.20 16.79
C HIS A 208 16.21 5.60 17.34
N ARG A 209 15.02 6.10 17.02
CA ARG A 209 14.43 7.33 17.55
C ARG A 209 12.94 7.12 17.80
N PRO A 210 12.32 7.88 18.73
CA PRO A 210 10.88 7.84 18.90
C PRO A 210 10.14 8.21 17.61
N ARG A 211 9.06 7.50 17.32
CA ARG A 211 8.09 7.88 16.28
C ARG A 211 7.42 9.20 16.64
N GLN A 212 7.19 10.05 15.65
CA GLN A 212 6.53 11.34 15.84
C GLN A 212 5.02 11.21 16.09
N HIS A 213 4.41 10.10 15.68
CA HIS A 213 3.01 9.79 15.94
C HIS A 213 2.82 8.28 16.26
N PRO A 214 1.86 7.87 17.12
CA PRO A 214 1.66 6.47 17.47
C PRO A 214 1.45 5.48 16.30
N ARG A 215 0.94 5.95 15.17
CA ARG A 215 0.66 5.12 13.98
C ARG A 215 1.38 5.59 12.71
N MET A 216 2.27 6.56 12.84
CA MET A 216 2.95 7.18 11.69
C MET A 216 4.33 7.69 12.09
N ALA A 217 5.28 7.55 11.20
CA ALA A 217 6.64 8.05 11.39
C ALA A 217 7.18 8.55 10.05
N TRP A 218 8.14 9.47 10.06
CA TRP A 218 8.76 9.94 8.83
C TRP A 218 10.21 10.37 9.05
N GLU A 219 11.05 10.06 8.08
CA GLU A 219 12.44 10.53 7.99
C GLU A 219 12.93 10.47 6.54
N SER A 220 13.94 11.26 6.20
CA SER A 220 14.64 11.20 4.91
C SER A 220 13.74 11.19 3.68
N GLY A 221 12.61 11.91 3.74
CA GLY A 221 11.67 12.01 2.62
C GLY A 221 10.67 10.86 2.47
N VAL A 222 10.61 9.95 3.44
CA VAL A 222 9.75 8.76 3.44
C VAL A 222 8.74 8.83 4.59
N LEU A 223 7.48 8.51 4.30
CA LEU A 223 6.38 8.46 5.25
C LEU A 223 5.97 6.99 5.52
N LEU A 224 5.99 6.61 6.79
CA LEU A 224 5.64 5.28 7.28
C LEU A 224 4.26 5.30 7.92
N ILE A 225 3.39 4.37 7.55
CA ILE A 225 2.11 4.13 8.23
C ILE A 225 2.08 2.73 8.83
N ASP A 226 1.66 2.66 10.09
CA ASP A 226 1.42 1.40 10.77
C ASP A 226 0.24 0.65 10.17
N ARG A 227 0.48 -0.61 9.83
CA ARG A 227 -0.57 -1.55 9.38
C ARG A 227 -0.88 -2.65 10.40
N GLY A 228 -0.01 -2.83 11.39
CA GLY A 228 0.01 -4.02 12.24
C GLY A 228 0.00 -5.33 11.44
N LEU A 229 -0.52 -6.38 12.05
CA LEU A 229 -0.56 -7.73 11.47
C LEU A 229 -1.76 -7.93 10.53
N ALA A 230 -1.55 -8.71 9.47
CA ALA A 230 -2.64 -9.22 8.66
C ALA A 230 -3.51 -10.19 9.50
N PRO A 231 -4.84 -10.11 9.42
CA PRO A 231 -5.74 -10.96 10.19
C PRO A 231 -5.72 -12.43 9.73
N VAL A 232 -5.36 -12.66 8.47
CA VAL A 232 -5.29 -13.98 7.86
C VAL A 232 -3.82 -14.38 7.66
N PRO A 233 -3.40 -15.59 8.08
CA PRO A 233 -2.07 -16.10 7.80
C PRO A 233 -1.74 -16.15 6.30
N TRP A 234 -0.46 -15.99 5.98
CA TRP A 234 0.02 -15.91 4.60
C TRP A 234 -0.27 -17.15 3.76
N HIS A 235 -0.22 -18.33 4.37
CA HIS A 235 -0.41 -19.61 3.70
C HIS A 235 -1.87 -20.07 3.62
N THR A 236 -2.82 -19.27 4.13
CA THR A 236 -4.24 -19.63 4.05
C THR A 236 -4.78 -19.36 2.66
N ILE A 237 -5.03 -20.42 1.91
CA ILE A 237 -5.60 -20.40 0.56
C ILE A 237 -7.11 -20.16 0.63
N ALA A 238 -7.66 -19.40 -0.32
CA ALA A 238 -9.10 -19.10 -0.43
C ALA A 238 -9.71 -18.68 0.91
N ALA A 239 -9.04 -17.74 1.59
CA ALA A 239 -9.40 -17.37 2.94
C ALA A 239 -10.76 -16.68 2.99
N ARG A 240 -11.50 -16.94 4.06
CA ARG A 240 -12.73 -16.20 4.36
C ARG A 240 -12.41 -14.74 4.67
N PRO A 241 -13.19 -13.78 4.17
CA PRO A 241 -12.99 -12.37 4.46
C PRO A 241 -12.98 -12.04 5.96
N GLN A 242 -11.99 -11.26 6.39
CA GLN A 242 -11.84 -10.83 7.78
C GLN A 242 -11.05 -9.52 7.87
N PHE A 243 -11.63 -8.50 8.52
CA PHE A 243 -10.96 -7.27 8.94
C PHE A 243 -11.69 -6.66 10.16
N ALA A 244 -10.95 -5.89 10.96
CA ALA A 244 -11.52 -5.07 12.03
C ALA A 244 -11.83 -3.62 11.58
N PHE A 245 -11.35 -3.20 10.40
CA PHE A 245 -11.47 -1.83 9.88
C PHE A 245 -11.00 -0.73 10.87
N ASP A 246 -10.08 -1.04 11.77
CA ASP A 246 -9.62 -0.16 12.85
C ASP A 246 -8.35 0.64 12.49
N ARG A 247 -7.88 0.52 11.24
CA ARG A 247 -6.60 1.04 10.76
C ARG A 247 -6.65 1.35 9.26
N PRO A 248 -5.77 2.23 8.75
CA PRO A 248 -5.81 2.67 7.35
C PRO A 248 -5.38 1.60 6.34
N ILE A 249 -4.65 0.57 6.76
CA ILE A 249 -4.14 -0.47 5.85
C ILE A 249 -4.87 -1.78 6.09
N LEU A 250 -5.61 -2.22 5.07
CA LEU A 250 -6.23 -3.53 5.00
C LEU A 250 -5.22 -4.48 4.36
N SER A 251 -4.73 -5.43 5.13
CA SER A 251 -3.59 -6.26 4.73
C SER A 251 -3.99 -7.68 4.41
N LEU A 252 -3.61 -8.17 3.23
CA LEU A 252 -3.80 -9.54 2.77
C LEU A 252 -2.49 -10.10 2.23
N HIS A 253 -2.43 -11.42 2.13
CA HIS A 253 -1.43 -12.12 1.34
C HIS A 253 -2.09 -12.65 0.08
N TRP A 254 -1.34 -12.82 -1.00
CA TRP A 254 -1.89 -13.17 -2.29
C TRP A 254 -2.70 -14.46 -2.26
N ALA A 255 -2.23 -15.51 -1.57
CA ALA A 255 -2.96 -16.77 -1.45
C ALA A 255 -4.33 -16.65 -0.76
N ASN A 256 -4.55 -15.62 0.08
CA ASN A 256 -5.85 -15.38 0.70
C ASN A 256 -6.95 -15.10 -0.34
N LEU A 257 -6.57 -14.68 -1.55
CA LEU A 257 -7.46 -14.34 -2.66
C LEU A 257 -7.55 -15.43 -3.74
N LEU A 258 -6.80 -16.52 -3.60
CA LEU A 258 -6.63 -17.52 -4.65
C LEU A 258 -7.12 -18.89 -4.18
N ASP A 259 -7.74 -19.64 -5.09
CA ASP A 259 -8.13 -21.03 -4.90
C ASP A 259 -7.11 -21.95 -5.60
N GLU A 260 -7.04 -23.22 -5.18
CA GLU A 260 -6.24 -24.23 -5.87
C GLU A 260 -6.73 -24.44 -7.30
N ASP A 261 -8.04 -24.36 -7.53
CA ASP A 261 -8.59 -24.22 -8.86
C ASP A 261 -8.66 -22.72 -9.23
N PHE A 262 -7.74 -22.27 -10.10
CA PHE A 262 -7.66 -20.86 -10.49
C PHE A 262 -8.94 -20.34 -11.19
N TYR A 263 -9.82 -21.20 -11.70
CA TYR A 263 -11.12 -20.77 -12.24
C TYR A 263 -12.07 -20.27 -11.14
N ARG A 264 -11.83 -20.65 -9.88
CA ARG A 264 -12.63 -20.27 -8.71
C ARG A 264 -12.11 -19.03 -7.98
N ASN A 265 -10.97 -18.47 -8.38
CA ASN A 265 -10.42 -17.22 -7.81
C ASN A 265 -11.46 -16.09 -7.77
N LEU A 266 -12.33 -15.99 -8.79
CA LEU A 266 -13.34 -14.92 -8.86
C LEU A 266 -14.47 -15.08 -7.84
N GLU A 267 -14.73 -16.30 -7.34
CA GLU A 267 -15.68 -16.52 -6.24
C GLU A 267 -15.09 -15.91 -4.96
N VAL A 268 -13.84 -16.28 -4.63
CA VAL A 268 -13.11 -15.78 -3.46
C VAL A 268 -13.01 -14.25 -3.49
N VAL A 269 -12.62 -13.67 -4.63
CA VAL A 269 -12.52 -12.21 -4.78
C VAL A 269 -13.86 -11.51 -4.58
N ARG A 270 -14.97 -12.07 -5.07
CA ARG A 270 -16.30 -11.45 -4.89
C ARG A 270 -16.69 -11.39 -3.42
N ASP A 271 -16.39 -12.43 -2.65
CA ASP A 271 -16.67 -12.45 -1.21
C ASP A 271 -15.88 -11.35 -0.48
N TRP A 272 -14.61 -11.16 -0.83
CA TRP A 272 -13.79 -10.06 -0.28
C TRP A 272 -14.33 -8.68 -0.67
N VAL A 273 -14.73 -8.47 -1.93
CA VAL A 273 -15.33 -7.20 -2.37
C VAL A 273 -16.61 -6.90 -1.57
N ALA A 274 -17.51 -7.88 -1.45
CA ALA A 274 -18.75 -7.72 -0.72
C ALA A 274 -18.52 -7.44 0.77
N PHE A 275 -17.60 -8.17 1.39
CA PHE A 275 -17.21 -7.97 2.79
C PHE A 275 -16.64 -6.57 3.04
N ILE A 276 -15.69 -6.13 2.23
CA ILE A 276 -15.09 -4.79 2.40
C ILE A 276 -16.14 -3.70 2.20
N LYS A 277 -16.95 -3.77 1.13
CA LYS A 277 -17.97 -2.74 0.87
C LYS A 277 -19.04 -2.64 1.95
N SER A 278 -19.43 -3.77 2.55
CA SER A 278 -20.43 -3.79 3.63
C SER A 278 -19.85 -3.49 5.02
N GLY A 279 -18.54 -3.71 5.22
CA GLY A 279 -17.88 -3.55 6.51
C GLY A 279 -17.41 -2.13 6.84
N ILE A 280 -17.24 -1.27 5.84
CA ILE A 280 -16.78 0.12 6.08
C ILE A 280 -17.87 0.99 6.71
N ASP A 281 -17.47 1.88 7.61
CA ASP A 281 -18.34 2.96 8.08
C ASP A 281 -18.37 4.08 7.02
N PRO A 282 -19.53 4.35 6.37
CA PRO A 282 -19.60 5.31 5.28
C PRO A 282 -19.44 6.78 5.72
N VAL A 283 -19.46 7.06 7.03
CA VAL A 283 -19.22 8.39 7.59
C VAL A 283 -17.75 8.52 7.99
N GLU A 284 -17.25 7.53 8.71
CA GLU A 284 -15.91 7.58 9.29
C GLU A 284 -14.81 7.11 8.33
N GLN A 285 -15.16 6.44 7.25
CA GLN A 285 -14.19 5.77 6.38
C GLN A 285 -14.47 6.01 4.90
N MET A 286 -13.42 5.80 4.11
CA MET A 286 -13.47 5.77 2.66
C MET A 286 -12.46 4.76 2.14
N LEU A 287 -12.76 4.11 1.01
CA LEU A 287 -11.74 3.38 0.27
C LEU A 287 -10.84 4.40 -0.44
N ALA A 288 -9.53 4.28 -0.24
CA ALA A 288 -8.57 5.16 -0.88
C ALA A 288 -8.47 4.80 -2.37
N PRO A 289 -8.54 5.77 -3.31
CA PRO A 289 -8.34 5.49 -4.72
C PRO A 289 -6.96 4.89 -5.02
N ASP A 290 -5.93 5.29 -4.27
CA ASP A 290 -4.56 4.83 -4.38
C ASP A 290 -3.76 5.02 -3.07
N THR A 291 -2.53 4.52 -3.07
CA THR A 291 -1.58 4.56 -1.95
C THR A 291 -1.28 5.99 -1.52
N ALA A 292 -1.03 6.90 -2.47
CA ALA A 292 -0.70 8.30 -2.16
C ALA A 292 -1.86 9.02 -1.46
N THR A 293 -3.09 8.77 -1.91
CA THR A 293 -4.31 9.29 -1.29
C THR A 293 -4.50 8.72 0.10
N CYS A 294 -4.26 7.42 0.31
CA CYS A 294 -4.36 6.82 1.64
C CYS A 294 -3.41 7.48 2.65
N TRP A 295 -2.13 7.64 2.27
CA TRP A 295 -1.13 8.22 3.17
C TRP A 295 -1.42 9.69 3.48
N SER A 296 -1.82 10.44 2.46
CA SER A 296 -2.18 11.85 2.61
C SER A 296 -3.41 12.01 3.48
N GLN A 297 -4.49 11.30 3.16
CA GLN A 297 -5.76 11.38 3.88
C GLN A 297 -5.61 10.92 5.34
N PHE A 298 -4.83 9.87 5.60
CA PHE A 298 -4.53 9.44 6.97
C PHE A 298 -3.75 10.50 7.73
N SER A 299 -2.80 11.18 7.08
CA SER A 299 -2.06 12.30 7.66
C SER A 299 -2.99 13.46 8.02
N TYR A 300 -3.88 13.88 7.10
CA TYR A 300 -4.87 14.91 7.37
C TYR A 300 -5.79 14.53 8.52
N ARG A 301 -6.36 13.31 8.52
CA ARG A 301 -7.23 12.82 9.61
C ARG A 301 -6.55 12.89 10.98
N THR A 302 -5.26 12.58 10.99
CA THR A 302 -4.50 12.37 12.23
C THR A 302 -3.94 13.68 12.79
N LEU A 303 -3.49 14.58 11.92
CA LEU A 303 -2.74 15.77 12.32
C LEU A 303 -3.55 17.07 12.20
N ALA A 304 -4.57 17.12 11.32
CA ALA A 304 -5.41 18.30 11.22
C ALA A 304 -6.33 18.45 12.44
N ARG A 305 -6.69 19.69 12.76
CA ARG A 305 -7.59 20.00 13.86
C ARG A 305 -8.84 20.69 13.33
N VAL A 306 -9.98 20.06 13.56
CA VAL A 306 -11.29 20.61 13.20
C VAL A 306 -11.88 21.29 14.43
N ARG A 307 -12.33 22.53 14.30
CA ARG A 307 -12.97 23.28 15.39
C ARG A 307 -14.18 24.07 14.88
N PRO A 308 -15.32 24.03 15.59
CA PRO A 308 -16.38 25.01 15.38
C PRO A 308 -15.92 26.37 15.91
N VAL A 309 -16.17 27.43 15.14
CA VAL A 309 -15.93 28.82 15.53
C VAL A 309 -17.14 29.63 15.05
N ASP A 310 -17.91 30.19 15.97
CA ASP A 310 -19.17 30.88 15.66
C ASP A 310 -20.11 30.00 14.80
N ASP A 311 -20.46 30.46 13.60
CA ASP A 311 -21.28 29.80 12.59
C ASP A 311 -20.48 29.05 11.51
N ARG A 312 -19.16 28.91 11.69
CA ARG A 312 -18.25 28.27 10.73
C ARG A 312 -17.47 27.10 11.34
N LEU A 313 -16.87 26.31 10.46
CA LEU A 313 -15.90 25.27 10.80
C LEU A 313 -14.51 25.69 10.31
N GLU A 314 -13.51 25.56 11.16
CA GLU A 314 -12.11 25.77 10.79
C GLU A 314 -11.37 24.43 10.80
N ILE A 315 -10.57 24.18 9.77
CA ILE A 315 -9.67 23.03 9.64
C ILE A 315 -8.24 23.57 9.62
N ASP A 316 -7.53 23.41 10.74
CA ASP A 316 -6.12 23.77 10.87
C ASP A 316 -5.25 22.60 10.40
N ILE A 317 -4.48 22.84 9.34
CA ILE A 317 -3.60 21.90 8.66
C ILE A 317 -2.11 22.23 8.84
N SER A 318 -1.77 23.21 9.69
CA SER A 318 -0.39 23.66 9.92
C SER A 318 0.56 22.53 10.34
N ALA A 319 0.05 21.56 11.12
CA ALA A 319 0.80 20.40 11.56
C ALA A 319 1.28 19.50 10.41
N LEU A 320 0.69 19.58 9.21
CA LEU A 320 1.15 18.79 8.05
C LEU A 320 2.49 19.30 7.49
N ARG A 321 2.90 20.54 7.78
CA ARG A 321 4.18 21.11 7.31
C ARG A 321 5.42 20.35 7.80
N GLN A 322 5.29 19.57 8.85
CA GLN A 322 6.37 18.73 9.37
C GLN A 322 6.61 17.47 8.54
N LEU A 323 5.66 17.08 7.69
CA LEU A 323 5.77 15.90 6.83
C LEU A 323 6.59 16.22 5.58
N PRO A 324 7.23 15.21 4.96
CA PRO A 324 7.92 15.42 3.70
C PRO A 324 6.93 15.91 2.61
N PRO A 325 7.14 17.09 1.99
CA PRO A 325 6.15 17.68 1.09
C PRO A 325 5.73 16.75 -0.07
N GLN A 326 6.67 15.95 -0.58
CA GLN A 326 6.43 15.00 -1.67
C GLN A 326 5.57 13.78 -1.28
N THR A 327 5.22 13.62 -0.01
CA THR A 327 4.40 12.50 0.49
C THR A 327 2.93 12.89 0.71
N ILE A 328 2.59 14.18 0.59
CA ILE A 328 1.26 14.70 0.88
C ILE A 328 0.64 15.30 -0.38
N GLN A 329 -0.52 14.77 -0.75
CA GLN A 329 -1.34 15.29 -1.83
C GLN A 329 -1.94 16.65 -1.45
N PRO A 330 -2.11 17.57 -2.41
CA PRO A 330 -2.70 18.89 -2.18
C PRO A 330 -4.23 18.84 -2.02
N VAL A 331 -4.81 17.64 -1.99
CA VAL A 331 -6.25 17.42 -1.84
C VAL A 331 -6.48 16.42 -0.72
N PHE A 332 -7.48 16.70 0.12
CA PHE A 332 -8.00 15.77 1.11
C PHE A 332 -9.52 15.77 1.09
N TYR A 333 -10.12 14.78 1.72
CA TYR A 333 -11.56 14.59 1.68
C TYR A 333 -12.18 14.85 3.05
N ILE A 334 -13.39 15.41 3.03
CA ILE A 334 -14.21 15.64 4.22
C ILE A 334 -15.64 15.15 3.99
N ARG A 335 -16.33 14.87 5.09
CA ARG A 335 -17.77 14.69 5.13
C ARG A 335 -18.36 15.71 6.09
N ILE A 336 -19.51 16.26 5.72
CA ILE A 336 -20.25 17.19 6.56
C ILE A 336 -21.64 16.62 6.77
N GLN A 337 -22.03 16.45 8.02
CA GLN A 337 -23.35 16.02 8.43
C GLN A 337 -24.08 17.20 9.05
N HIS A 338 -25.23 17.54 8.48
CA HIS A 338 -26.10 18.61 8.95
C HIS A 338 -27.57 18.18 8.77
N PRO A 339 -28.51 18.55 9.67
CA PRO A 339 -29.92 18.19 9.55
C PRO A 339 -30.59 18.69 8.26
N GLN A 340 -30.09 19.79 7.71
CA GLN A 340 -30.55 20.39 6.47
C GLN A 340 -29.47 20.27 5.40
N SER A 341 -29.89 20.08 4.15
CA SER A 341 -28.99 20.20 3.01
C SER A 341 -28.55 21.65 2.88
N LEU A 342 -27.25 21.91 3.04
CA LEU A 342 -26.66 23.23 2.96
C LEU A 342 -25.59 23.25 1.87
N ALA A 343 -25.53 24.35 1.13
CA ALA A 343 -24.36 24.68 0.35
C ALA A 343 -23.24 25.18 1.27
N TRP A 344 -21.99 25.01 0.87
CA TRP A 344 -20.83 25.39 1.68
C TRP A 344 -19.94 26.34 0.89
N ARG A 345 -19.56 27.46 1.51
CA ARG A 345 -18.49 28.33 1.01
C ARG A 345 -17.20 27.97 1.72
N ILE A 346 -16.11 28.06 0.99
CA ILE A 346 -14.76 27.80 1.49
C ILE A 346 -13.90 29.07 1.37
N ALA A 347 -13.09 29.34 2.39
CA ALA A 347 -12.02 30.33 2.34
C ALA A 347 -10.68 29.66 2.66
N GLY A 348 -9.62 30.05 1.94
CA GLY A 348 -8.30 29.40 2.01
C GLY A 348 -8.22 28.10 1.20
N GLY A 349 -9.06 27.93 0.17
CA GLY A 349 -9.02 26.77 -0.70
C GLY A 349 -10.23 26.65 -1.61
N GLN A 350 -10.33 25.49 -2.26
CA GLN A 350 -11.40 25.08 -3.15
C GLN A 350 -12.12 23.85 -2.61
N LEU A 351 -13.42 23.79 -2.84
CA LEU A 351 -14.29 22.71 -2.39
C LEU A 351 -15.02 22.13 -3.60
N GLN A 352 -14.92 20.82 -3.81
CA GLN A 352 -15.53 20.14 -4.95
C GLN A 352 -16.32 18.91 -4.49
N PRO A 353 -17.59 18.75 -4.90
CA PRO A 353 -18.32 17.52 -4.67
C PRO A 353 -17.63 16.35 -5.36
N VAL A 354 -17.53 15.21 -4.67
CA VAL A 354 -17.06 13.96 -5.25
C VAL A 354 -18.25 13.09 -5.57
N GLU A 355 -18.37 12.67 -6.83
CA GLU A 355 -19.37 11.69 -7.22
C GLU A 355 -18.93 10.30 -6.73
N ASN A 356 -19.66 9.78 -5.76
CA ASN A 356 -19.49 8.38 -5.35
C ASN A 356 -20.22 7.47 -6.35
N GLN A 357 -19.78 6.21 -6.45
CA GLN A 357 -20.39 5.19 -7.31
C GLN A 357 -21.89 4.97 -7.05
N ASP A 358 -22.36 5.28 -5.83
CA ASP A 358 -23.78 5.16 -5.45
C ASP A 358 -24.58 6.47 -5.62
N GLY A 359 -24.02 7.50 -6.26
CA GLY A 359 -24.67 8.79 -6.51
C GLY A 359 -24.90 9.67 -5.26
N LYS A 360 -24.55 9.20 -4.05
CA LYS A 360 -24.68 9.97 -2.81
C LYS A 360 -23.53 10.97 -2.64
N ARG A 361 -23.84 12.26 -2.77
CA ARG A 361 -22.90 13.40 -2.65
C ARG A 361 -22.62 13.79 -1.19
N ASN A 362 -22.04 12.86 -0.42
CA ASN A 362 -21.69 13.09 0.98
C ASN A 362 -20.17 13.20 1.21
N LEU A 363 -19.36 13.29 0.15
CA LEU A 363 -17.92 13.44 0.21
C LEU A 363 -17.52 14.69 -0.58
N LEU A 364 -16.70 15.55 0.03
CA LEU A 364 -16.20 16.77 -0.57
C LEU A 364 -14.68 16.71 -0.61
N ALA A 365 -14.09 17.01 -1.76
CA ALA A 365 -12.67 17.21 -1.93
C ALA A 365 -12.32 18.66 -1.56
N VAL A 366 -11.36 18.83 -0.68
CA VAL A 366 -10.81 20.11 -0.24
C VAL A 366 -9.40 20.24 -0.80
N ARG A 367 -9.15 21.30 -1.55
CA ARG A 367 -7.82 21.71 -2.00
C ARG A 367 -7.46 23.03 -1.33
N PRO A 368 -6.62 23.04 -0.28
CA PRO A 368 -6.13 24.28 0.31
C PRO A 368 -5.38 25.13 -0.73
N ASP A 369 -5.44 26.45 -0.59
CA ASP A 369 -4.57 27.33 -1.37
C ASP A 369 -3.12 27.17 -0.88
N ASP A 370 -2.14 27.45 -1.75
CA ASP A 370 -0.72 27.38 -1.39
C ASP A 370 -0.42 28.21 -0.13
N HIS A 371 0.36 27.62 0.78
CA HIS A 371 0.74 28.21 2.07
C HIS A 371 -0.41 28.46 3.07
N THR A 372 -1.63 27.98 2.80
CA THR A 372 -2.73 28.07 3.76
C THR A 372 -2.53 27.12 4.93
N ASP A 373 -2.68 27.63 6.16
CA ASP A 373 -2.72 26.82 7.38
C ASP A 373 -4.13 26.52 7.87
N ILE A 374 -5.11 27.35 7.53
CA ILE A 374 -6.48 27.22 8.02
C ILE A 374 -7.46 27.37 6.87
N VAL A 375 -8.21 26.29 6.61
CA VAL A 375 -9.37 26.29 5.72
C VAL A 375 -10.61 26.59 6.53
N ARG A 376 -11.49 27.48 6.02
CA ARG A 376 -12.75 27.83 6.70
C ARG A 376 -13.93 27.44 5.84
N LEU A 377 -14.92 26.79 6.47
CA LEU A 377 -16.16 26.38 5.84
C LEU A 377 -17.33 27.09 6.50
N THR A 378 -18.10 27.83 5.71
CA THR A 378 -19.27 28.58 6.17
C THR A 378 -20.52 28.06 5.44
N PRO A 379 -21.60 27.76 6.16
CA PRO A 379 -22.91 27.51 5.55
C PRO A 379 -23.31 28.64 4.62
N ALA A 380 -23.68 28.32 3.39
CA ALA A 380 -24.38 29.24 2.51
C ALA A 380 -25.89 28.97 2.63
N PRO A 381 -26.74 30.01 2.76
CA PRO A 381 -28.18 29.84 2.60
C PRO A 381 -28.42 29.14 1.26
N GLY A 382 -29.09 27.99 1.27
CA GLY A 382 -29.38 27.27 0.04
C GLY A 382 -30.23 28.15 -0.86
N GLU A 383 -29.83 28.32 -2.12
CA GLU A 383 -30.82 28.61 -3.15
C GLU A 383 -31.77 27.41 -3.16
N THR A 384 -32.99 27.62 -2.67
CA THR A 384 -34.06 26.65 -2.83
C THR A 384 -34.28 26.51 -4.34
N HIS A 385 -33.74 25.45 -4.94
CA HIS A 385 -34.21 24.99 -6.24
C HIS A 385 -35.63 24.48 -6.02
N GLY A 386 -36.60 25.39 -6.22
CA GLY A 386 -38.03 25.10 -6.24
C GLY A 386 -38.42 24.31 -7.48
#